data_AF-A0A2N2S3Y2-F1
#
_entry.id   AF-A0A2N2S3Y2-F1
#
_cell.length_a   1.000
_cell.length_b   1.000
_cell.length_c   1.000
_cell.angle_alpha   90.00
_cell.angle_beta   90.00
_cell.angle_gamma   90.00
#
_symmetry.space_group_name_H-M   'P 1'
#
loop_
_entity.id
_entity.type
_entity.pdbx_description
1 polymer ?
#
loop_
_entity_poly.entity_id
_entity_poly.type
_entity_poly.pdbx_seq_one_letter_code
_entity_poly.pdbx_strand_id
1 'polypeptide(L)' 'DVNDIENELPVVTHVTETIAEAPVGGIDSESQDVNIKLDLVAAYIDMDDKEGARELLEEVIKEGGEHQKTRAKQLLDDLA' A
#
# COMPACT_ATOMS: atom_id res chain seq x y z
N ASP A 1 -3.72 -51.16 6.79
CA ASP A 1 -4.11 -49.74 6.74
C ASP A 1 -2.93 -48.86 6.40
N VAL A 2 -2.91 -48.34 5.18
CA VAL A 2 -1.83 -47.50 4.60
C VAL A 2 -2.38 -46.20 4.01
N ASN A 3 -3.53 -45.72 4.48
CA ASN A 3 -4.15 -44.50 3.92
C ASN A 3 -4.38 -43.42 4.99
N ASP A 4 -3.36 -43.18 5.81
CA ASP A 4 -3.30 -42.04 6.74
C ASP A 4 -2.20 -41.07 6.28
N ILE A 5 -2.41 -40.39 5.15
CA ILE A 5 -1.57 -39.29 4.64
C ILE A 5 -2.36 -38.40 3.66
N GLU A 6 -3.59 -38.02 4.03
CA GLU A 6 -4.14 -36.76 3.51
C GLU A 6 -3.52 -35.61 4.33
N ASN A 7 -2.21 -35.47 4.13
CA ASN A 7 -1.46 -34.27 4.42
C ASN A 7 -1.94 -33.21 3.43
N GLU A 8 -3.08 -32.59 3.73
CA GLU A 8 -3.51 -31.35 3.11
C GLU A 8 -2.49 -30.28 3.52
N LEU A 9 -1.43 -30.17 2.74
CA LEU A 9 -0.58 -29.00 2.72
C LEU A 9 -1.51 -27.80 2.52
N PRO A 10 -1.44 -26.74 3.34
CA PRO A 10 -2.13 -25.51 3.01
C PRO A 10 -1.58 -25.06 1.67
N VAL A 11 -2.40 -25.14 0.63
CA VAL A 11 -2.09 -24.55 -0.67
C VAL A 11 -2.03 -23.05 -0.43
N VAL A 12 -0.82 -22.55 -0.20
CA VAL A 12 -0.48 -21.14 -0.16
C VAL A 12 -0.64 -20.59 -1.59
N THR A 13 -1.87 -20.44 -2.05
CA THR A 13 -2.19 -19.62 -3.23
C THR A 13 -2.27 -18.17 -2.80
N HIS A 14 -1.12 -17.59 -2.44
CA HIS A 14 -0.83 -16.16 -2.51
C HIS A 14 0.69 -16.01 -2.54
N VAL A 15 1.30 -16.46 -3.63
CA VAL A 15 2.63 -15.98 -4.02
C VAL A 15 2.40 -14.63 -4.70
N THR A 16 2.19 -13.61 -3.89
CA THR A 16 2.46 -12.22 -4.28
C THR A 16 3.86 -11.92 -3.74
N GLU A 17 4.88 -12.23 -4.54
CA GLU A 17 6.25 -11.83 -4.23
C GLU A 17 6.37 -10.31 -4.23
N THR A 18 6.81 -9.81 -3.07
CA THR A 18 7.58 -8.57 -2.86
C THR A 18 6.90 -7.24 -3.18
N ILE A 19 6.14 -6.74 -2.21
CA ILE A 19 6.27 -5.36 -1.70
C ILE A 19 5.97 -5.40 -0.20
N ALA A 20 6.71 -4.61 0.57
CA ALA A 20 6.85 -4.65 2.02
C ALA A 20 5.54 -4.97 2.80
N GLU A 21 5.65 -5.92 3.73
CA GLU A 21 4.56 -6.33 4.62
C GLU A 21 4.05 -5.15 5.46
N ALA A 22 2.80 -4.73 5.20
CA ALA A 22 1.93 -4.12 6.20
C ALA A 22 0.63 -4.94 6.24
N PRO A 23 0.29 -5.57 7.37
CA PRO A 23 -0.93 -6.36 7.46
C PRO A 23 -2.08 -5.39 7.69
N VAL A 24 -3.05 -5.30 6.77
CA VAL A 24 -4.35 -4.79 7.22
C VAL A 24 -5.50 -5.54 6.54
N GLY A 25 -6.22 -6.26 7.40
CA GLY A 25 -7.46 -6.93 7.10
C GLY A 25 -8.54 -5.91 6.79
N GLY A 26 -9.41 -6.29 5.86
CA GLY A 26 -10.41 -5.40 5.28
C GLY A 26 -11.38 -4.83 6.31
N ILE A 27 -11.75 -3.57 6.05
CA ILE A 27 -13.15 -3.11 5.89
C ILE A 27 -13.25 -2.03 4.78
N ASP A 28 -12.17 -1.38 4.33
CA ASP A 28 -12.22 -0.41 3.22
C ASP A 28 -10.97 -0.49 2.31
N SER A 29 -10.99 -1.40 1.33
CA SER A 29 -9.85 -1.63 0.42
C SER A 29 -9.34 -0.35 -0.24
N GLU A 30 -10.23 0.49 -0.80
CA GLU A 30 -9.82 1.75 -1.45
C GLU A 30 -9.11 2.71 -0.49
N SER A 31 -9.58 2.77 0.77
CA SER A 31 -8.93 3.59 1.80
C SER A 31 -7.59 3.01 2.23
N GLN A 32 -7.46 1.69 2.24
CA GLN A 32 -6.23 0.98 2.56
C GLN A 32 -5.18 1.13 1.45
N ASP A 33 -5.57 0.97 0.18
CA ASP A 33 -4.70 1.17 -0.98
C ASP A 33 -4.10 2.58 -0.97
N VAL A 34 -4.92 3.59 -0.69
CA VAL A 34 -4.48 4.98 -0.60
C VAL A 34 -3.55 5.23 0.60
N ASN A 35 -3.77 4.56 1.74
CA ASN A 35 -2.82 4.63 2.86
C ASN A 35 -1.46 4.01 2.48
N ILE A 36 -1.45 2.87 1.81
CA ILE A 36 -0.22 2.23 1.32
C ILE A 36 0.53 3.17 0.37
N LYS A 37 -0.19 3.87 -0.53
CA LYS A 37 0.41 4.89 -1.41
C LYS A 37 1.05 6.03 -0.60
N LEU A 38 0.38 6.52 0.45
CA LEU A 38 0.93 7.56 1.33
C LEU A 38 2.18 7.11 2.09
N ASP A 39 2.25 5.85 2.53
CA ASP A 39 3.45 5.29 3.15
C ASP A 39 4.60 5.17 2.15
N LEU A 40 4.29 4.77 0.91
CA LEU A 40 5.27 4.68 -0.16
C LEU A 40 5.85 6.06 -0.51
N VAL A 41 5.01 7.10 -0.58
CA VAL A 41 5.45 8.51 -0.75
C VAL A 41 6.52 8.89 0.27
N ALA A 42 6.33 8.54 1.55
CA ALA A 42 7.32 8.86 2.57
C ALA A 42 8.68 8.20 2.28
N ALA A 43 8.69 6.96 1.82
CA ALA A 43 9.92 6.28 1.40
C ALA A 43 10.58 6.95 0.18
N TYR A 44 9.79 7.41 -0.81
CA TYR A 44 10.30 8.17 -1.96
C TYR A 44 10.95 9.50 -1.52
N ILE A 45 10.33 10.21 -0.58
CA ILE A 45 10.89 11.45 0.00
C ILE A 45 12.19 11.16 0.76
N ASP A 46 12.25 10.08 1.53
CA ASP A 46 13.47 9.66 2.25
C ASP A 46 14.62 9.32 1.28
N MET A 47 14.30 8.86 0.06
CA MET A 47 15.25 8.63 -1.02
C MET A 47 15.56 9.88 -1.87
N ASP A 48 15.02 11.05 -1.49
CA ASP A 48 15.06 12.33 -2.21
C ASP A 48 14.44 12.29 -3.63
N ASP A 49 13.67 11.24 -3.94
CA ASP A 49 12.92 11.10 -5.19
C ASP A 49 11.55 11.80 -5.07
N LYS A 50 11.61 13.13 -5.17
CA LYS A 50 10.43 14.00 -5.07
C LYS A 50 9.50 13.87 -6.28
N GLU A 51 10.01 13.44 -7.43
CA GLU A 51 9.19 13.24 -8.63
C GLU A 51 8.27 12.02 -8.44
N GLY A 52 8.82 10.88 -8.02
CA GLY A 52 8.02 9.69 -7.71
C GLY A 52 7.03 9.92 -6.56
N ALA A 53 7.45 10.66 -5.52
CA ALA A 53 6.56 11.07 -4.43
C ALA A 53 5.38 11.92 -4.92
N ARG A 54 5.61 12.85 -5.86
CA ARG A 54 4.54 13.70 -6.42
C ARG A 54 3.52 12.90 -7.21
N GLU A 55 3.96 11.98 -8.06
CA GLU A 55 3.06 11.16 -8.88
C GLU A 55 2.09 10.35 -8.00
N LEU A 56 2.61 9.71 -6.94
CA LEU A 56 1.77 8.97 -5.99
C LEU A 56 0.82 9.89 -5.21
N LEU A 57 1.25 11.08 -4.81
CA LEU A 57 0.40 12.03 -4.11
C LEU A 57 -0.76 12.53 -4.97
N GLU A 58 -0.55 12.70 -6.28
CA GLU A 58 -1.62 13.04 -7.22
C GLU A 58 -2.65 11.91 -7.35
N GLU A 59 -2.21 10.65 -7.33
CA GLU A 59 -3.10 9.48 -7.27
C GLU A 59 -3.93 9.47 -5.97
N VAL A 60 -3.29 9.68 -4.83
CA VAL A 60 -3.97 9.79 -3.52
C VAL A 60 -5.03 10.90 -3.54
N ILE A 61 -4.77 12.03 -4.20
CA ILE A 61 -5.76 13.12 -4.32
C ILE A 61 -6.95 12.73 -5.20
N LYS A 62 -6.75 11.89 -6.20
CA LYS A 62 -7.82 11.42 -7.09
C LYS A 62 -8.67 10.35 -6.40
N GLU A 63 -8.02 9.34 -5.83
CA GLU A 63 -8.65 8.11 -5.34
C GLU A 63 -9.02 8.15 -3.84
N GLY A 64 -8.30 8.94 -3.04
CA GLY A 64 -8.49 8.97 -1.58
C GLY A 64 -9.78 9.65 -1.10
N GLY A 65 -10.14 9.42 0.16
CA GLY A 65 -11.17 10.20 0.87
C GLY A 65 -10.69 11.60 1.27
N GLU A 66 -11.60 12.47 1.71
CA GLU A 66 -11.30 13.88 2.05
C GLU A 66 -10.07 14.05 2.97
N HIS A 67 -9.95 13.19 3.98
CA HIS A 67 -8.83 13.18 4.92
C HIS A 67 -7.50 12.85 4.22
N GLN A 68 -7.49 11.85 3.35
CA GLN A 68 -6.30 11.41 2.60
C GLN A 68 -5.90 12.46 1.57
N LYS A 69 -6.87 13.04 0.84
CA LYS A 69 -6.63 14.14 -0.11
C LYS A 69 -6.00 15.35 0.60
N THR A 70 -6.48 15.68 1.80
CA THR A 70 -5.93 16.79 2.59
C THR A 70 -4.49 16.52 2.97
N ARG A 71 -4.20 15.32 3.48
CA ARG A 71 -2.83 14.90 3.82
C ARG A 71 -1.90 14.93 2.62
N ALA A 72 -2.35 14.44 1.46
CA ALA A 72 -1.55 14.44 0.26
C ALA A 72 -1.24 15.86 -0.26
N LYS A 73 -2.19 16.78 -0.18
CA LYS A 73 -1.96 18.20 -0.51
C LYS A 73 -0.92 18.85 0.39
N GLN A 74 -0.94 18.53 1.70
CA GLN A 74 0.08 19.04 2.63
C GLN A 74 1.47 18.52 2.27
N LEU A 75 1.60 17.22 1.98
CA LEU A 75 2.86 16.62 1.55
C LEU A 75 3.36 17.22 0.22
N LEU A 76 2.47 17.50 -0.74
CA LEU A 76 2.83 18.17 -2.00
C LEU A 76 3.40 19.58 -1.79
N ASP A 77 2.87 20.30 -0.79
CA ASP A 77 3.32 21.66 -0.43
C ASP A 77 4.71 21.61 0.22
N ASP A 78 4.97 20.64 1.11
CA ASP A 78 6.29 20.39 1.69
C ASP A 78 7.36 19.97 0.64
N LEU A 79 6.93 19.44 -0.52
CA LEU A 79 7.80 19.05 -1.62
C LEU A 79 8.04 20.17 -2.66
N ALA A 80 7.34 21.31 -2.55
CA ALA A 80 7.50 22.49 -3.42
C ALA A 80 8.75 23.30 -3.10
#